data_AF-A0A1B8W0E4-F1
#
_entry.id   AF-A0A1B8W0E4-F1
#
_cell.length_a   1.000
_cell.length_b   1.000
_cell.length_c   1.000
_cell.angle_alpha   90.00
_cell.angle_beta   90.00
_cell.angle_gamma   90.00
#
_symmetry.space_group_name_H-M   'P 1'
#
loop_
_entity.id
_entity.type
_entity.pdbx_description
1 polymer ?
#
loop_
_entity_poly.entity_id
_entity_poly.type
_entity_poly.pdbx_seq_one_letter_code
_entity_poly.pdbx_strand_id
1 'polypeptide(L)'
;MVKKWINRGLAIVLLLLVIVFIGMKAIPVEQLDQLWAKDQIEFIERMIIGGMIGFGALLAVFVFDLPAGRRRTSDQRDAALQAQSRTKPKVELAIAPTITPPSEPPPIPPIPPSIKQTIEPLMTAAPNPPTPPAASNREEAAPFTVITGYAQHIGEREEQQDAFGFSPLAQPFGSKQNGVFAVLADGMGGYAMGKEAGELAVQTMLSEHMGTAASACSIPQALEHSLHMANKAVYELALEHGLEWSVGTTLIAVDVREQQLHWISAGDSRIYLYRGGVLIPLTRDHVYANRLNEQVKAGKLTQEEADSHPERHLLTSYLGIPRITEIDANQAPLQLMAGDFILLVSDGLYDDLSEPLLQEAVRHDPQQAAAFILEHVLAQQRPYQDNATIMVIACS
;
A
#
# COMPACT_ATOMS: atom_id res chain seq x y z
N MET A 1 -5.69 -27.22 31.97
CA MET A 1 -4.82 -26.22 32.64
C MET A 1 -4.86 -24.87 31.92
N VAL A 2 -4.70 -24.86 30.58
CA VAL A 2 -4.73 -23.65 29.71
C VAL A 2 -6.03 -22.81 29.83
N LYS A 3 -7.22 -23.43 29.81
CA LYS A 3 -8.51 -22.71 29.94
C LYS A 3 -8.65 -21.91 31.26
N LYS A 4 -8.00 -22.34 32.34
CA LYS A 4 -7.97 -21.61 33.64
C LYS A 4 -7.04 -20.39 33.61
N TRP A 5 -5.96 -20.44 32.83
CA TRP A 5 -5.03 -19.31 32.68
C TRP A 5 -5.62 -18.22 31.78
N ILE A 6 -6.27 -18.61 30.68
CA ILE A 6 -6.98 -17.70 29.78
C ILE A 6 -8.12 -16.97 30.52
N ASN A 7 -8.94 -17.71 31.29
CA ASN A 7 -10.03 -17.09 32.05
C ASN A 7 -9.53 -16.13 33.14
N ARG A 8 -8.36 -16.38 33.72
CA ARG A 8 -7.72 -15.46 34.69
C ARG A 8 -7.19 -14.21 34.00
N GLY A 9 -6.57 -14.34 32.83
CA GLY A 9 -6.13 -13.20 32.02
C GLY A 9 -7.31 -12.32 31.60
N LEU A 10 -8.39 -12.91 31.09
CA LEU A 10 -9.62 -12.18 30.72
C LEU A 10 -10.22 -11.44 31.92
N ALA A 11 -10.31 -12.08 33.09
CA ALA A 11 -10.85 -11.45 34.30
C ALA A 11 -10.01 -10.25 34.78
N ILE A 12 -8.68 -10.32 34.63
CA ILE A 12 -7.77 -9.21 34.97
C ILE A 12 -7.97 -8.04 34.00
N VAL A 13 -8.10 -8.30 32.69
CA VAL A 13 -8.36 -7.25 31.68
C VAL A 13 -9.70 -6.55 31.95
N LEU A 14 -10.76 -7.31 32.26
CA LEU A 14 -12.06 -6.74 32.62
C LEU A 14 -12.00 -5.90 33.90
N LEU A 15 -11.25 -6.36 34.91
CA LEU A 15 -11.04 -5.61 36.15
C LEU A 15 -10.30 -4.29 35.90
N LEU A 16 -9.27 -4.29 35.04
CA LEU A 16 -8.54 -3.09 34.66
C LEU A 16 -9.43 -2.08 33.91
N LEU A 17 -10.27 -2.54 32.98
CA LEU A 17 -11.24 -1.68 32.28
C LEU A 17 -12.24 -1.03 33.24
N VAL A 18 -12.72 -1.78 34.23
CA VAL A 18 -13.64 -1.25 35.27
C VAL A 18 -12.93 -0.22 36.15
N ILE A 19 -11.68 -0.46 36.54
CA ILE A 19 -10.88 0.49 37.32
C ILE A 19 -10.65 1.79 36.54
N VAL A 20 -10.31 1.70 35.25
CA VAL A 20 -10.12 2.87 34.37
C VAL A 20 -11.43 3.65 34.22
N PHE A 21 -12.56 2.96 34.03
CA PHE A 21 -13.87 3.60 33.90
C PHE A 21 -14.30 4.33 35.20
N ILE A 22 -14.10 3.70 36.36
CA ILE A 22 -14.38 4.33 37.67
C ILE A 22 -13.43 5.50 37.91
N GLY A 23 -12.15 5.35 37.55
CA GLY A 23 -11.14 6.41 37.64
C GLY A 23 -11.52 7.64 36.81
N MET A 24 -11.98 7.44 35.58
CA MET A 24 -12.48 8.53 34.73
C MET A 24 -13.70 9.25 35.34
N LYS A 25 -14.66 8.50 35.90
CA LYS A 25 -15.86 9.09 36.54
C LYS A 25 -15.55 9.79 37.88
N ALA A 26 -14.39 9.53 38.48
CA ALA A 26 -13.94 10.20 39.70
C ALA A 26 -13.23 11.54 39.45
N ILE A 27 -12.89 11.86 38.19
CA ILE A 27 -12.31 13.14 37.80
C ILE A 27 -13.44 14.18 37.69
N PRO A 28 -13.34 15.35 38.36
CA PRO A 28 -14.33 16.42 38.21
C PRO A 28 -14.46 16.84 36.75
N VAL A 29 -15.70 16.95 36.25
CA VAL A 29 -16.02 17.27 34.84
C VAL A 29 -15.32 18.56 34.37
N GLU A 30 -15.12 19.52 35.28
CA GLU A 30 -14.40 20.78 35.00
C GLU A 30 -12.93 20.59 34.61
N GLN A 31 -12.28 19.50 35.02
CA GLN A 31 -10.89 19.19 34.64
C GLN A 31 -10.79 18.42 33.31
N LEU A 32 -11.82 17.65 32.95
CA LEU A 32 -11.89 16.91 31.70
C LEU A 32 -12.12 17.84 30.49
N ASP A 33 -12.98 18.85 30.66
CA ASP A 33 -13.27 19.86 29.63
C ASP A 33 -12.05 20.76 29.29
N GLN A 34 -11.01 20.81 30.13
CA GLN A 34 -9.77 21.55 29.85
C GLN A 34 -8.75 20.77 29.03
N LEU A 35 -8.83 19.44 29.02
CA LEU A 35 -7.84 18.56 28.40
C LEU A 35 -8.37 17.95 27.09
N TRP A 36 -9.70 17.80 26.94
CA TRP A 36 -10.32 17.12 25.82
C TRP A 36 -11.59 17.86 25.38
N ALA A 37 -11.85 17.90 24.06
CA ALA A 37 -13.12 18.41 23.54
C ALA A 37 -14.28 17.47 23.95
N LYS A 38 -15.48 18.01 24.16
CA LYS A 38 -16.66 17.22 24.61
C LYS A 38 -16.96 16.00 23.73
N ASP A 39 -16.76 16.12 22.42
CA ASP A 39 -16.97 15.02 21.47
C ASP A 39 -15.96 13.87 21.66
N GLN A 40 -14.75 14.18 22.13
CA GLN A 40 -13.72 13.18 22.44
C GLN A 40 -14.04 12.43 23.75
N ILE A 41 -14.57 13.14 24.75
CA ILE A 41 -15.01 12.53 26.01
C ILE A 41 -16.18 11.56 25.74
N GLU A 42 -17.17 11.98 24.93
CA GLU A 42 -18.27 11.12 24.52
C GLU A 42 -17.80 9.91 23.70
N PHE A 43 -16.84 10.08 22.80
CA PHE A 43 -16.28 8.98 22.01
C PHE A 43 -15.58 7.93 22.89
N ILE A 44 -14.77 8.36 23.86
CA ILE A 44 -14.07 7.48 24.79
C ILE A 44 -15.05 6.75 25.70
N GLU A 45 -16.06 7.45 26.24
CA GLU A 45 -17.10 6.80 27.04
C GLU A 45 -17.83 5.72 26.24
N ARG A 46 -18.19 5.98 24.99
CA ARG A 46 -18.83 4.99 24.10
C ARG A 46 -17.91 3.82 23.78
N MET A 47 -16.61 4.07 23.58
CA MET A 47 -15.62 3.04 23.30
C MET A 47 -15.38 2.13 24.51
N ILE A 48 -15.31 2.68 25.73
CA ILE A 48 -15.16 1.90 26.96
C ILE A 48 -16.42 1.08 27.26
N ILE A 49 -17.61 1.68 27.11
CA ILE A 49 -18.88 0.98 27.29
C ILE A 49 -19.04 -0.14 26.25
N GLY A 50 -18.73 0.13 24.98
CA GLY A 50 -18.72 -0.85 23.90
C GLY A 50 -17.74 -2.00 24.17
N GLY A 51 -16.53 -1.67 24.63
CA GLY A 51 -15.53 -2.65 25.05
C GLY A 51 -16.00 -3.53 26.21
N MET A 52 -16.63 -2.95 27.24
CA MET A 52 -17.18 -3.71 28.36
C MET A 52 -18.32 -4.67 27.94
N ILE A 53 -19.20 -4.22 27.04
CA ILE A 53 -20.30 -5.05 26.52
C ILE A 53 -19.76 -6.20 25.64
N GLY A 54 -18.86 -5.89 24.71
CA GLY A 54 -18.25 -6.88 23.81
C GLY A 54 -17.43 -7.92 24.57
N PHE A 55 -16.64 -7.49 25.56
CA PHE A 55 -15.83 -8.38 26.37
C PHE A 55 -16.67 -9.22 27.34
N GLY A 56 -17.76 -8.66 27.88
CA GLY A 56 -18.74 -9.41 28.66
C GLY A 56 -19.45 -10.51 27.86
N ALA A 57 -19.77 -10.25 26.59
CA ALA A 57 -20.32 -11.25 25.68
C ALA A 57 -19.31 -12.35 25.35
N LEU A 58 -18.04 -12.00 25.12
CA LEU A 58 -16.95 -12.95 24.88
C LEU A 58 -16.71 -13.86 26.11
N LEU A 59 -16.71 -13.27 27.31
CA LEU A 59 -16.61 -14.02 28.57
C LEU A 59 -17.80 -14.97 28.74
N ALA A 60 -19.02 -14.57 28.39
CA ALA A 60 -20.21 -15.41 28.49
C ALA A 60 -20.14 -16.65 27.56
N VAL A 61 -19.63 -16.48 26.34
CA VAL A 61 -19.42 -17.59 25.39
C VAL A 61 -18.35 -18.56 25.90
N PHE A 62 -17.24 -18.06 26.47
CA PHE A 62 -16.13 -18.89 26.92
C PHE A 62 -16.32 -19.54 28.30
N VAL A 63 -17.08 -18.92 29.20
CA VAL A 63 -17.31 -19.41 30.57
C VAL A 63 -18.52 -20.33 30.66
N PHE A 64 -19.60 -20.06 29.91
CA PHE A 64 -20.86 -20.80 30.00
C PHE A 64 -21.06 -21.85 28.88
N ASP A 65 -20.08 -22.07 28.00
CA ASP A 65 -20.17 -23.01 26.85
C ASP A 65 -21.52 -22.84 26.10
N LEU A 66 -21.98 -21.59 25.96
CA LEU A 66 -23.21 -21.29 25.23
C LEU A 66 -22.96 -21.63 23.75
N PRO A 67 -23.83 -22.43 23.10
CA PRO A 67 -23.61 -22.85 21.73
C PRO A 67 -23.64 -21.63 20.81
N ALA A 68 -22.56 -21.44 20.04
CA ALA A 68 -22.55 -20.55 18.89
C ALA A 68 -23.71 -20.96 17.96
N GLY A 69 -24.70 -20.07 17.81
CA GLY A 69 -26.01 -20.37 17.26
C GLY A 69 -25.96 -21.09 15.90
N ARG A 70 -26.69 -22.21 15.80
CA ARG A 70 -26.95 -22.94 14.56
C ARG A 70 -27.59 -22.06 13.48
N ARG A 71 -27.20 -22.30 12.23
CA ARG A 71 -27.86 -21.83 11.00
C ARG A 71 -29.39 -21.96 11.12
N ARG A 72 -30.11 -20.85 11.00
CA ARG A 72 -31.58 -20.81 10.89
C ARG A 72 -31.99 -21.14 9.45
N THR A 73 -32.89 -22.10 9.30
CA THR A 73 -33.57 -22.45 8.05
C THR A 73 -34.60 -21.37 7.65
N SER A 74 -34.94 -21.36 6.36
CA SER A 74 -35.70 -20.31 5.64
C SER A 74 -37.12 -20.05 6.15
N ASP A 75 -37.74 -20.95 6.92
CA ASP A 75 -39.18 -20.86 7.21
C ASP A 75 -39.55 -19.98 8.41
N GLN A 76 -38.57 -19.44 9.15
CA GLN A 76 -38.84 -18.52 10.28
C GLN A 76 -38.66 -17.03 9.94
N ARG A 77 -38.24 -16.69 8.71
CA ARG A 77 -38.11 -15.28 8.28
C ARG A 77 -39.47 -14.62 8.04
N ASP A 78 -40.45 -15.35 7.53
CA ASP A 78 -41.75 -14.78 7.16
C ASP A 78 -42.64 -14.46 8.37
N ALA A 79 -42.50 -15.22 9.46
CA ALA A 79 -43.23 -14.96 10.71
C ALA A 79 -42.71 -13.73 11.48
N ALA A 80 -41.40 -13.43 11.38
CA ALA A 80 -40.78 -12.28 12.05
C ALA A 80 -41.03 -10.95 11.29
N LEU A 81 -41.15 -11.01 9.96
CA LEU A 81 -41.47 -9.85 9.11
C LEU A 81 -42.90 -9.34 9.29
N GLN A 82 -43.87 -10.22 9.60
CA GLN A 82 -45.25 -9.80 9.89
C GLN A 82 -45.44 -9.19 11.28
N ALA A 83 -44.63 -9.58 12.27
CA ALA A 83 -44.74 -9.11 13.66
C ALA A 83 -44.08 -7.74 13.92
N GLN A 84 -43.13 -7.29 13.09
CA GLN A 84 -42.46 -5.98 13.24
C GLN A 84 -43.21 -4.80 12.60
N SER A 85 -44.31 -5.03 11.87
CA SER A 85 -45.10 -3.95 11.23
C SER A 85 -46.05 -3.22 12.18
N ARG A 86 -46.14 -3.62 13.45
CA ARG A 86 -46.97 -2.97 14.46
C ARG A 86 -46.09 -2.61 15.65
N THR A 87 -46.06 -1.32 15.99
CA THR A 87 -45.36 -0.67 17.12
C THR A 87 -43.92 -0.20 16.87
N LYS A 88 -43.78 1.02 16.33
CA LYS A 88 -42.77 1.99 16.80
C LYS A 88 -43.35 3.41 16.72
N PRO A 89 -43.11 4.28 17.74
CA PRO A 89 -43.63 5.64 17.79
C PRO A 89 -42.83 6.57 16.86
N LYS A 90 -43.53 7.59 16.37
CA LYS A 90 -43.03 8.65 15.48
C LYS A 90 -42.09 9.57 16.29
N VAL A 91 -40.79 9.53 16.01
CA VAL A 91 -39.83 10.53 16.49
C VAL A 91 -39.57 11.50 15.35
N GLU A 92 -39.96 12.75 15.58
CA GLU A 92 -39.76 13.87 14.66
C GLU A 92 -38.33 14.38 14.87
N LEU A 93 -37.45 14.12 13.90
CA LEU A 93 -36.07 14.62 13.91
C LEU A 93 -36.06 16.04 13.32
N ALA A 94 -35.50 16.98 14.07
CA ALA A 94 -35.30 18.36 13.64
C ALA A 94 -34.37 18.43 12.42
N ILE A 95 -34.78 19.25 11.45
CA ILE A 95 -34.11 19.47 10.16
C ILE A 95 -32.87 20.36 10.40
N ALA A 96 -31.67 19.81 10.18
CA ALA A 96 -30.44 20.57 10.00
C ALA A 96 -30.42 21.17 8.58
N PRO A 97 -29.80 22.35 8.35
CA PRO A 97 -29.93 23.07 7.09
C PRO A 97 -29.34 22.28 5.92
N THR A 98 -30.13 22.18 4.85
CA THR A 98 -29.75 21.63 3.56
C THR A 98 -28.62 22.47 2.95
N ILE A 99 -27.40 21.93 2.94
CA ILE A 99 -26.34 22.44 2.06
C ILE A 99 -26.63 21.86 0.67
N THR A 100 -27.11 22.70 -0.24
CA THR A 100 -27.23 22.34 -1.65
C THR A 100 -25.83 22.09 -2.23
N PRO A 101 -25.58 20.94 -2.90
CA PRO A 101 -24.32 20.73 -3.59
C PRO A 101 -24.18 21.73 -4.74
N PRO A 102 -22.96 22.25 -5.02
CA PRO A 102 -22.73 23.10 -6.19
C PRO A 102 -23.10 22.33 -7.47
N SER A 103 -23.85 22.98 -8.35
CA SER A 103 -24.49 22.40 -9.53
C SER A 103 -23.57 22.17 -10.72
N GLU A 104 -22.25 22.23 -10.56
CA GLU A 104 -21.28 21.86 -11.59
C GLU A 104 -19.90 21.64 -10.96
N PRO A 105 -19.16 20.59 -11.36
CA PRO A 105 -17.77 20.43 -10.93
C PRO A 105 -16.92 21.58 -11.49
N PRO A 106 -15.97 22.13 -10.72
CA PRO A 106 -15.07 23.15 -11.23
C PRO A 106 -14.26 22.59 -12.42
N PRO A 107 -13.99 23.40 -13.46
CA PRO A 107 -13.23 22.95 -14.61
C PRO A 107 -11.85 22.45 -14.19
N ILE A 108 -11.46 21.29 -14.74
CA ILE A 108 -10.15 20.66 -14.53
C ILE A 108 -9.06 21.67 -14.91
N PRO A 109 -8.15 22.05 -14.00
CA PRO A 109 -7.03 22.91 -14.36
C PRO A 109 -6.15 22.21 -15.40
N PRO A 110 -5.60 22.94 -16.40
CA PRO A 110 -4.74 22.33 -17.40
C PRO A 110 -3.55 21.65 -16.75
N ILE A 111 -3.28 20.42 -17.18
CA ILE A 111 -2.13 19.62 -16.78
C ILE A 111 -0.86 20.46 -16.98
N PRO A 112 -0.05 20.72 -15.93
CA PRO A 112 1.18 21.47 -16.08
C PRO A 112 2.15 20.70 -17.01
N PRO A 113 2.88 21.39 -17.89
CA PRO A 113 3.81 20.73 -18.78
C PRO A 113 4.97 20.09 -18.00
N SER A 114 5.05 18.76 -18.11
CA SER A 114 6.24 17.99 -18.46
C SER A 114 7.34 17.69 -17.42
N ILE A 115 7.59 16.40 -17.19
CA ILE A 115 8.95 15.83 -16.97
C ILE A 115 9.73 15.71 -18.29
N LYS A 116 9.09 15.91 -19.47
CA LYS A 116 9.80 16.00 -20.76
C LYS A 116 10.93 17.05 -20.77
N GLN A 117 10.77 18.17 -20.05
CA GLN A 117 11.75 19.26 -20.07
C GLN A 117 13.01 18.99 -19.22
N THR A 118 12.93 18.06 -18.26
CA THR A 118 14.09 17.65 -17.45
C THR A 118 14.86 16.49 -18.10
N ILE A 119 14.18 15.67 -18.91
CA ILE A 119 14.76 14.48 -19.55
C ILE A 119 15.44 14.80 -20.90
N GLU A 120 14.93 15.77 -21.66
CA GLU A 120 15.46 16.10 -23.00
C GLU A 120 16.98 16.42 -23.08
N PRO A 121 17.58 17.17 -22.13
CA PRO A 121 19.01 17.46 -22.16
C PRO A 121 19.90 16.25 -21.83
N LEU A 122 19.36 15.23 -21.15
CA LEU A 122 20.10 14.01 -20.77
C LEU A 122 19.99 12.89 -21.83
N MET A 123 19.00 12.95 -22.74
CA MET A 123 18.85 11.99 -23.84
C MET A 123 19.66 12.33 -25.10
N THR A 124 20.23 13.54 -25.20
CA THR A 124 20.88 14.05 -26.44
C THR A 124 22.42 14.11 -26.36
N ALA A 125 23.03 13.81 -25.22
CA ALA A 125 24.49 13.84 -25.06
C ALA A 125 25.15 12.52 -25.51
N ALA A 126 25.03 12.17 -26.79
CA ALA A 126 25.90 11.21 -27.45
C ALA A 126 26.69 11.93 -28.56
N PRO A 127 28.01 11.75 -28.69
CA PRO A 127 28.75 12.29 -29.82
C PRO A 127 28.23 11.65 -31.11
N ASN A 128 28.08 12.46 -32.18
CA ASN A 128 27.62 11.99 -33.49
C ASN A 128 28.35 10.70 -33.92
N PRO A 129 27.63 9.67 -34.41
CA PRO A 129 28.27 8.44 -34.85
C PRO A 129 29.18 8.73 -36.06
N PRO A 130 30.39 8.14 -36.13
CA PRO A 130 31.19 8.20 -37.35
C PRO A 130 30.44 7.53 -38.50
N THR A 131 30.60 8.08 -39.70
CA THR A 131 30.01 7.59 -40.95
C THR A 131 30.30 6.09 -41.12
N PRO A 132 29.31 5.24 -41.51
CA PRO A 132 29.50 3.80 -41.50
C PRO A 132 30.55 3.39 -42.55
N PRO A 133 31.57 2.60 -42.19
CA PRO A 133 32.35 1.88 -43.19
C PRO A 133 31.47 0.79 -43.83
N ALA A 134 31.75 0.51 -45.10
CA ALA A 134 30.99 -0.41 -45.93
C ALA A 134 30.85 -1.80 -45.29
N ALA A 135 29.65 -2.36 -45.44
CA ALA A 135 29.21 -3.73 -45.12
C ALA A 135 30.31 -4.72 -44.72
N SER A 136 30.46 -4.95 -43.41
CA SER A 136 31.12 -6.13 -42.87
C SER A 136 30.32 -6.64 -41.67
N ASN A 137 29.82 -7.88 -41.78
CA ASN A 137 29.25 -8.73 -40.73
C ASN A 137 28.48 -8.02 -39.60
N ARG A 138 27.14 -7.96 -39.71
CA ARG A 138 26.29 -7.74 -38.54
C ARG A 138 26.51 -8.92 -37.59
N GLU A 139 27.31 -8.72 -36.55
CA GLU A 139 27.21 -9.52 -35.34
C GLU A 139 25.74 -9.43 -34.88
N GLU A 140 25.04 -10.56 -34.79
CA GLU A 140 23.75 -10.61 -34.11
C GLU A 140 23.96 -10.09 -32.68
N ALA A 141 23.39 -8.93 -32.37
CA ALA A 141 23.39 -8.42 -31.02
C ALA A 141 22.78 -9.49 -30.10
N ALA A 142 23.44 -9.79 -28.99
CA ALA A 142 22.97 -10.78 -28.03
C ALA A 142 21.52 -10.47 -27.62
N PRO A 143 20.67 -11.49 -27.42
CA PRO A 143 19.28 -11.27 -27.04
C PRO A 143 19.21 -10.57 -25.69
N PHE A 144 18.37 -9.54 -25.58
CA PHE A 144 18.11 -8.86 -24.31
C PHE A 144 17.55 -9.85 -23.30
N THR A 145 18.17 -9.89 -22.14
CA THR A 145 17.78 -10.74 -21.03
C THR A 145 17.73 -9.94 -19.75
N VAL A 146 16.90 -10.37 -18.80
CA VAL A 146 16.89 -9.84 -17.45
C VAL A 146 17.28 -10.93 -16.46
N ILE A 147 17.85 -10.51 -15.35
CA ILE A 147 18.18 -11.35 -14.21
C ILE A 147 17.56 -10.72 -12.97
N THR A 148 16.91 -11.51 -12.12
CA THR A 148 16.22 -11.01 -10.92
C THR A 148 16.83 -11.49 -9.63
N GLY A 149 16.69 -10.66 -8.59
CA GLY A 149 17.01 -10.96 -7.22
C GLY A 149 16.06 -10.21 -6.28
N TYR A 150 15.99 -10.65 -5.03
CA TYR A 150 15.20 -9.96 -4.01
C TYR A 150 15.81 -10.16 -2.63
N ALA A 151 15.47 -9.29 -1.70
CA ALA A 151 15.77 -9.48 -0.29
C ALA A 151 14.64 -8.87 0.55
N GLN A 152 14.32 -9.52 1.67
CA GLN A 152 13.25 -9.09 2.56
C GLN A 152 13.66 -9.30 4.03
N HIS A 153 13.31 -8.35 4.89
CA HIS A 153 13.48 -8.45 6.35
C HIS A 153 12.28 -7.86 7.09
N ILE A 154 11.94 -8.43 8.25
CA ILE A 154 10.80 -8.01 9.08
C ILE A 154 11.04 -6.66 9.80
N GLY A 155 12.30 -6.26 9.94
CA GLY A 155 12.67 -5.08 10.72
C GLY A 155 12.48 -5.32 12.21
N GLU A 156 11.96 -4.33 12.93
CA GLU A 156 11.57 -4.42 14.35
C GLU A 156 10.05 -4.65 14.54
N ARG A 157 9.33 -4.94 13.45
CA ARG A 157 7.88 -5.21 13.47
C ARG A 157 7.57 -6.61 14.02
N GLU A 158 6.33 -6.80 14.49
CA GLU A 158 5.84 -8.10 14.96
C GLU A 158 5.50 -9.06 13.81
N GLU A 159 5.18 -8.52 12.63
CA GLU A 159 4.77 -9.28 11.45
C GLU A 159 5.43 -8.70 10.19
N GLN A 160 5.69 -9.58 9.21
CA GLN A 160 6.05 -9.18 7.85
C GLN A 160 4.77 -8.98 7.04
N GLN A 161 4.46 -7.73 6.73
CA GLN A 161 3.27 -7.31 5.97
C GLN A 161 3.61 -6.92 4.52
N ASP A 162 4.90 -6.79 4.18
CA ASP A 162 5.32 -6.71 2.77
C ASP A 162 5.12 -8.05 2.06
N ALA A 163 4.56 -7.98 0.86
CA ALA A 163 4.45 -9.09 -0.07
C ALA A 163 5.09 -8.73 -1.41
N PHE A 164 5.64 -9.71 -2.10
CA PHE A 164 6.19 -9.53 -3.44
C PHE A 164 6.03 -10.79 -4.28
N GLY A 165 6.14 -10.65 -5.60
CA GLY A 165 6.09 -11.79 -6.51
C GLY A 165 6.62 -11.49 -7.91
N PHE A 166 7.09 -12.55 -8.57
CA PHE A 166 7.60 -12.50 -9.94
C PHE A 166 6.81 -13.44 -10.85
N SER A 167 6.74 -13.11 -12.13
CA SER A 167 6.30 -13.99 -13.19
C SER A 167 7.24 -13.92 -14.40
N PRO A 168 7.65 -15.06 -14.99
CA PRO A 168 7.27 -16.43 -14.60
C PRO A 168 7.91 -16.89 -13.28
N LEU A 169 7.12 -17.55 -12.42
CA LEU A 169 7.56 -18.12 -11.12
C LEU A 169 8.60 -19.25 -11.27
N ALA A 170 8.70 -19.87 -12.45
CA ALA A 170 9.38 -21.15 -12.67
C ALA A 170 10.89 -21.04 -12.96
N GLN A 171 11.50 -19.85 -12.86
CA GLN A 171 12.93 -19.68 -13.10
C GLN A 171 13.67 -19.39 -11.79
N PRO A 172 14.80 -20.07 -11.50
CA PRO A 172 15.62 -19.74 -10.35
C PRO A 172 16.05 -18.28 -10.43
N PHE A 173 15.92 -17.55 -9.31
CA PHE A 173 16.54 -16.23 -9.17
C PHE A 173 18.01 -16.28 -9.61
N GLY A 174 18.47 -15.26 -10.34
CA GLY A 174 19.79 -15.29 -10.99
C GLY A 174 19.83 -15.87 -12.41
N SER A 175 18.73 -16.45 -12.93
CA SER A 175 18.68 -16.97 -14.31
C SER A 175 18.32 -15.89 -15.33
N LYS A 176 18.89 -15.98 -16.54
CA LYS A 176 18.54 -15.10 -17.66
C LYS A 176 17.17 -15.44 -18.23
N GLN A 177 16.31 -14.44 -18.37
CA GLN A 177 14.97 -14.57 -18.95
C GLN A 177 14.65 -13.44 -19.94
N ASN A 178 13.73 -13.69 -20.88
CA ASN A 178 13.39 -12.74 -21.96
C ASN A 178 12.47 -11.59 -21.50
N GLY A 179 12.02 -11.63 -20.25
CA GLY A 179 11.16 -10.64 -19.64
C GLY A 179 10.74 -11.07 -18.25
N VAL A 180 10.18 -10.15 -17.48
CA VAL A 180 9.69 -10.39 -16.14
C VAL A 180 8.55 -9.44 -15.81
N PHE A 181 7.54 -9.97 -15.12
CA PHE A 181 6.55 -9.16 -14.42
C PHE A 181 6.83 -9.26 -12.92
N ALA A 182 6.99 -8.14 -12.24
CA ALA A 182 7.32 -8.09 -10.82
C ALA A 182 6.35 -7.16 -10.10
N VAL A 183 5.91 -7.58 -8.91
CA VAL A 183 4.93 -6.87 -8.09
C VAL A 183 5.45 -6.82 -6.65
N LEU A 184 5.33 -5.67 -6.01
CA LEU A 184 5.59 -5.45 -4.58
C LEU A 184 4.39 -4.72 -3.98
N ALA A 185 4.02 -5.12 -2.78
CA ALA A 185 2.94 -4.53 -1.99
C ALA A 185 3.40 -4.40 -0.54
N ASP A 186 3.18 -3.25 0.06
CA ASP A 186 3.42 -2.97 1.47
C ASP A 186 2.07 -3.00 2.20
N GLY A 187 1.86 -4.03 3.02
CA GLY A 187 0.60 -4.30 3.69
C GLY A 187 0.40 -3.41 4.90
N MET A 188 -0.74 -2.72 4.96
CA MET A 188 -1.07 -1.83 6.08
C MET A 188 -2.40 -2.25 6.72
N GLY A 189 -2.37 -2.53 8.02
CA GLY A 189 -3.58 -2.92 8.76
C GLY A 189 -3.54 -2.67 10.27
N GLY A 190 -2.47 -2.03 10.76
CA GLY A 190 -2.19 -1.96 12.19
C GLY A 190 -2.10 -3.36 12.81
N TYR A 191 -3.05 -3.71 13.67
CA TYR A 191 -3.10 -5.01 14.37
C TYR A 191 -3.83 -6.13 13.58
N ALA A 192 -4.30 -5.89 12.35
CA ALA A 192 -5.07 -6.91 11.63
C ALA A 192 -4.85 -6.89 10.11
N MET A 193 -4.68 -8.07 9.52
CA MET A 193 -4.87 -8.37 8.09
C MET A 193 -4.00 -7.59 7.08
N GLY A 194 -2.97 -6.85 7.52
CA GLY A 194 -2.07 -6.11 6.62
C GLY A 194 -1.30 -7.05 5.70
N LYS A 195 -0.76 -8.13 6.26
CA LYS A 195 -0.09 -9.20 5.51
C LYS A 195 -1.01 -9.84 4.48
N GLU A 196 -2.21 -10.24 4.89
CA GLU A 196 -3.20 -10.88 4.02
C GLU A 196 -3.63 -9.94 2.89
N ALA A 197 -3.74 -8.64 3.15
CA ALA A 197 -4.03 -7.63 2.13
C ALA A 197 -2.92 -7.54 1.08
N GLY A 198 -1.66 -7.45 1.51
CA GLY A 198 -0.50 -7.42 0.61
C GLY A 198 -0.38 -8.70 -0.22
N GLU A 199 -0.47 -9.87 0.42
CA GLU A 199 -0.40 -11.17 -0.26
C GLU A 199 -1.52 -11.33 -1.31
N LEU A 200 -2.75 -10.95 -0.96
CA LEU A 200 -3.89 -10.99 -1.87
C LEU A 200 -3.70 -10.04 -3.05
N ALA A 201 -3.24 -8.82 -2.81
CA ALA A 201 -3.01 -7.84 -3.86
C ALA A 201 -1.96 -8.34 -4.88
N VAL A 202 -0.82 -8.84 -4.40
CA VAL A 202 0.22 -9.43 -5.26
C VAL A 202 -0.32 -10.62 -6.05
N GLN A 203 -1.02 -11.54 -5.39
CA GLN A 203 -1.57 -12.72 -6.06
C GLN A 203 -2.58 -12.34 -7.15
N THR A 204 -3.51 -11.45 -6.86
CA THR A 204 -4.50 -10.98 -7.83
C THR A 204 -3.84 -10.23 -8.98
N MET A 205 -2.88 -9.35 -8.69
CA MET A 205 -2.15 -8.60 -9.73
C MET A 205 -1.44 -9.54 -10.71
N LEU A 206 -0.70 -10.54 -10.19
CA LEU A 206 -0.03 -11.55 -11.01
C LEU A 206 -1.03 -12.36 -11.84
N SER A 207 -2.11 -12.85 -11.22
CA SER A 207 -3.10 -13.69 -11.88
C SER A 207 -3.83 -12.96 -13.02
N GLU A 208 -4.28 -11.73 -12.77
CA GLU A 208 -5.04 -10.94 -13.73
C GLU A 208 -4.14 -10.48 -14.89
N HIS A 209 -2.90 -10.06 -14.61
CA HIS A 209 -1.98 -9.55 -15.64
C HIS A 209 -1.46 -10.66 -16.56
N MET A 210 -1.35 -11.89 -16.03
CA MET A 210 -1.03 -13.08 -16.82
C MET A 210 -2.25 -13.71 -17.51
N GLY A 211 -3.45 -13.23 -17.19
CA GLY A 211 -4.70 -13.76 -17.71
C GLY A 211 -4.88 -13.54 -19.22
N THR A 212 -5.77 -14.33 -19.82
CA THR A 212 -6.10 -14.21 -21.25
C THR A 212 -6.74 -12.87 -21.59
N ALA A 213 -7.46 -12.26 -20.65
CA ALA A 213 -8.05 -10.92 -20.80
C ALA A 213 -6.97 -9.83 -20.96
N ALA A 214 -5.91 -9.88 -20.16
CA ALA A 214 -4.77 -8.96 -20.27
C ALA A 214 -4.05 -9.08 -21.62
N SER A 215 -3.97 -10.29 -22.17
CA SER A 215 -3.32 -10.57 -23.47
C SER A 215 -4.04 -9.93 -24.67
N ALA A 216 -5.29 -9.50 -24.50
CA ALA A 216 -6.08 -8.86 -25.56
C ALA A 216 -5.95 -7.33 -25.59
N CYS A 217 -5.27 -6.74 -24.61
CA CYS A 217 -5.13 -5.29 -24.43
C CYS A 217 -3.66 -4.84 -24.51
N SER A 218 -3.42 -3.53 -24.57
CA SER A 218 -2.06 -2.99 -24.40
C SER A 218 -1.55 -3.23 -22.97
N ILE A 219 -0.24 -3.28 -22.77
CA ILE A 219 0.37 -3.51 -21.43
C ILE A 219 -0.13 -2.47 -20.39
N PRO A 220 -0.19 -1.15 -20.68
CA PRO A 220 -0.73 -0.18 -19.72
C PRO A 220 -2.18 -0.47 -19.30
N GLN A 221 -3.03 -0.87 -20.26
CA GLN A 221 -4.43 -1.22 -19.97
C GLN A 221 -4.54 -2.50 -19.15
N ALA A 222 -3.68 -3.48 -19.41
CA ALA A 222 -3.59 -4.70 -18.60
C ALA A 222 -3.18 -4.38 -17.17
N LEU A 223 -2.14 -3.56 -16.97
CA LEU A 223 -1.68 -3.13 -15.64
C LEU A 223 -2.79 -2.41 -14.86
N GLU A 224 -3.48 -1.45 -15.50
CA GLU A 224 -4.57 -0.71 -14.86
C GLU A 224 -5.75 -1.62 -14.50
N HIS A 225 -6.12 -2.55 -15.39
CA HIS A 225 -7.16 -3.54 -15.11
C HIS A 225 -6.79 -4.44 -13.93
N SER A 226 -5.58 -5.00 -13.93
CA SER A 226 -5.09 -5.89 -12.87
C SER A 226 -5.01 -5.18 -11.53
N LEU A 227 -4.57 -3.91 -11.50
CA LEU A 227 -4.56 -3.11 -10.27
C LEU A 227 -5.97 -2.88 -9.73
N HIS A 228 -6.94 -2.56 -10.59
CA HIS A 228 -8.33 -2.40 -10.16
C HIS A 228 -8.95 -3.70 -9.63
N MET A 229 -8.60 -4.84 -10.22
CA MET A 229 -9.03 -6.15 -9.73
C MET A 229 -8.39 -6.49 -8.38
N ALA A 230 -7.09 -6.20 -8.21
CA ALA A 230 -6.40 -6.34 -6.92
C ALA A 230 -7.02 -5.45 -5.84
N ASN A 231 -7.32 -4.18 -6.16
CA ASN A 231 -8.02 -3.29 -5.23
C ASN A 231 -9.38 -3.85 -4.80
N LYS A 232 -10.16 -4.36 -5.76
CA LYS A 232 -11.46 -4.94 -5.49
C LYS A 232 -11.35 -6.12 -4.53
N ALA A 233 -10.40 -7.03 -4.77
CA ALA A 233 -10.18 -8.19 -3.92
C ALA A 233 -9.81 -7.80 -2.48
N VAL A 234 -8.90 -6.84 -2.30
CA VAL A 234 -8.53 -6.34 -0.96
C VAL A 234 -9.69 -5.60 -0.29
N TYR A 235 -10.48 -4.83 -1.03
CA TYR A 235 -11.65 -4.15 -0.49
C TYR A 235 -12.73 -5.15 -0.03
N GLU A 236 -12.97 -6.21 -0.81
CA GLU A 236 -13.88 -7.29 -0.43
C GLU A 236 -13.39 -8.03 0.83
N LEU A 237 -12.08 -8.31 0.94
CA LEU A 237 -11.46 -8.87 2.14
C LEU A 237 -11.71 -8.01 3.38
N ALA A 238 -11.52 -6.69 3.26
CA ALA A 238 -11.74 -5.74 4.35
C ALA A 238 -13.23 -5.70 4.77
N LEU A 239 -14.16 -5.70 3.80
CA LEU A 239 -15.60 -5.72 4.09
C LEU A 239 -16.04 -7.01 4.78
N GLU A 240 -15.53 -8.17 4.36
CA GLU A 240 -15.85 -9.47 4.96
C GLU A 240 -15.49 -9.55 6.44
N HIS A 241 -14.44 -8.81 6.85
CA HIS A 241 -13.95 -8.78 8.22
C HIS A 241 -14.39 -7.54 9.01
N GLY A 242 -15.16 -6.63 8.41
CA GLY A 242 -15.61 -5.39 9.05
C GLY A 242 -14.46 -4.40 9.32
N LEU A 243 -13.41 -4.44 8.50
CA LEU A 243 -12.19 -3.64 8.60
C LEU A 243 -12.11 -2.57 7.51
N GLU A 244 -13.26 -2.09 7.04
CA GLU A 244 -13.33 -1.01 6.04
C GLU A 244 -12.48 0.19 6.50
N TRP A 245 -11.67 0.74 5.60
CA TRP A 245 -10.73 1.85 5.86
C TRP A 245 -9.60 1.55 6.85
N SER A 246 -9.53 0.34 7.41
CA SER A 246 -8.56 -0.05 8.43
C SER A 246 -7.51 -1.04 7.91
N VAL A 247 -7.76 -1.64 6.75
CA VAL A 247 -6.87 -2.59 6.07
C VAL A 247 -6.70 -2.17 4.63
N GLY A 248 -5.48 -2.25 4.14
CA GLY A 248 -5.13 -1.95 2.77
C GLY A 248 -3.70 -2.32 2.47
N THR A 249 -3.21 -1.91 1.31
CA THR A 249 -1.81 -2.13 0.94
C THR A 249 -1.40 -1.15 -0.15
N THR A 250 -0.13 -0.77 -0.21
CA THR A 250 0.42 -0.16 -1.43
C THR A 250 0.51 -1.21 -2.54
N LEU A 251 0.72 -0.79 -3.78
CA LEU A 251 1.09 -1.71 -4.84
C LEU A 251 1.90 -0.98 -5.89
N ILE A 252 3.08 -1.55 -6.19
CA ILE A 252 3.90 -1.19 -7.35
C ILE A 252 4.12 -2.42 -8.21
N ALA A 253 4.11 -2.24 -9.52
CA ALA A 253 4.40 -3.33 -10.44
C ALA A 253 5.18 -2.83 -11.65
N VAL A 254 6.03 -3.70 -12.19
CA VAL A 254 6.76 -3.49 -13.44
C VAL A 254 6.57 -4.66 -14.38
N ASP A 255 6.40 -4.36 -15.67
CA ASP A 255 6.44 -5.32 -16.75
C ASP A 255 7.61 -4.99 -17.68
N VAL A 256 8.56 -5.92 -17.75
CA VAL A 256 9.73 -5.84 -18.63
C VAL A 256 9.62 -6.90 -19.71
N ARG A 257 9.42 -6.49 -20.96
CA ARG A 257 9.42 -7.37 -22.14
C ARG A 257 10.05 -6.63 -23.30
N GLU A 258 10.81 -7.31 -24.15
CA GLU A 258 11.35 -6.72 -25.38
C GLU A 258 12.12 -5.40 -25.18
N GLN A 259 12.92 -5.29 -24.10
CA GLN A 259 13.65 -4.06 -23.71
C GLN A 259 12.75 -2.88 -23.33
N GLN A 260 11.48 -3.10 -23.08
CA GLN A 260 10.52 -2.07 -22.71
C GLN A 260 10.10 -2.26 -21.26
N LEU A 261 10.12 -1.16 -20.50
CA LEU A 261 9.61 -1.09 -19.14
C LEU A 261 8.27 -0.36 -19.13
N HIS A 262 7.25 -1.07 -18.66
CA HIS A 262 6.00 -0.48 -18.19
C HIS A 262 5.89 -0.63 -16.67
N TRP A 263 5.24 0.33 -16.02
CA TRP A 263 5.05 0.31 -14.58
C TRP A 263 3.75 1.00 -14.18
N ILE A 264 3.28 0.64 -12.99
CA ILE A 264 2.10 1.20 -12.33
C ILE A 264 2.34 1.25 -10.81
N SER A 265 1.77 2.25 -10.15
CA SER A 265 1.92 2.46 -8.71
C SER A 265 0.69 3.07 -8.06
N ALA A 266 0.42 2.64 -6.83
CA ALA A 266 -0.52 3.20 -5.88
C ALA A 266 0.09 3.08 -4.47
N GLY A 267 0.11 4.17 -3.70
CA GLY A 267 0.85 4.25 -2.43
C GLY A 267 2.21 4.94 -2.57
N ASP A 268 3.11 4.66 -1.64
CA ASP A 268 4.42 5.30 -1.50
C ASP A 268 5.62 4.33 -1.57
N SER A 269 5.38 3.05 -1.84
CA SER A 269 6.44 2.18 -2.34
C SER A 269 6.96 2.71 -3.69
N ARG A 270 8.25 2.54 -3.97
CA ARG A 270 8.92 3.23 -5.07
C ARG A 270 9.53 2.31 -6.11
N ILE A 271 9.50 2.76 -7.36
CA ILE A 271 10.24 2.15 -8.46
C ILE A 271 11.36 3.10 -8.88
N TYR A 272 12.58 2.57 -8.98
CA TYR A 272 13.74 3.30 -9.44
C TYR A 272 14.36 2.65 -10.68
N LEU A 273 14.90 3.48 -11.56
CA LEU A 273 15.85 3.09 -12.60
C LEU A 273 17.24 3.60 -12.21
N TYR A 274 18.18 2.70 -12.07
CA TYR A 274 19.59 3.02 -11.94
C TYR A 274 20.30 2.82 -13.29
N ARG A 275 20.79 3.91 -13.87
CA ARG A 275 21.41 3.94 -15.20
C ARG A 275 22.63 4.85 -15.20
N GLY A 276 23.77 4.32 -15.65
CA GLY A 276 24.98 5.13 -15.86
C GLY A 276 25.49 5.84 -14.60
N GLY A 277 25.27 5.25 -13.42
CA GLY A 277 25.68 5.85 -12.14
C GLY A 277 24.62 6.72 -11.46
N VAL A 278 23.47 6.96 -12.11
CA VAL A 278 22.41 7.85 -11.62
C VAL A 278 21.20 7.07 -11.16
N LEU A 279 20.66 7.41 -9.99
CA LEU A 279 19.43 6.85 -9.45
C LEU A 279 18.22 7.73 -9.82
N ILE A 280 17.30 7.19 -10.63
CA ILE A 280 16.16 7.93 -11.17
C ILE A 280 14.86 7.36 -10.57
N PRO A 281 14.13 8.11 -9.72
CA PRO A 281 12.80 7.71 -9.30
C PRO A 281 11.83 7.73 -10.50
N LEU A 282 11.09 6.65 -10.69
CA LEU A 282 10.08 6.55 -11.75
C LEU A 282 8.68 6.90 -11.24
N THR A 283 8.39 6.58 -9.97
CA THR A 283 7.08 6.79 -9.34
C THR A 283 7.03 8.08 -8.54
N ARG A 284 5.83 8.66 -8.44
CA ARG A 284 5.51 9.69 -7.46
C ARG A 284 4.76 9.08 -6.26
N ASP A 285 5.25 9.33 -5.05
CA ASP A 285 4.56 8.89 -3.83
C ASP A 285 3.15 9.48 -3.75
N HIS A 286 2.16 8.65 -3.36
CA HIS A 286 0.80 9.10 -3.15
C HIS A 286 0.58 9.47 -1.68
N VAL A 287 1.16 10.59 -1.26
CA VAL A 287 1.13 11.11 0.12
C VAL A 287 0.50 12.50 0.21
N TYR A 288 -0.12 12.79 1.35
CA TYR A 288 -0.83 14.06 1.58
C TYR A 288 0.09 15.28 1.52
N ALA A 289 1.38 15.10 1.83
CA ALA A 289 2.42 16.11 1.64
C ALA A 289 2.41 16.74 0.23
N ASN A 290 2.09 15.99 -0.81
CA ASN A 290 2.01 16.53 -2.18
C ASN A 290 0.90 17.57 -2.32
N ARG A 291 -0.28 17.30 -1.73
CA ARG A 291 -1.42 18.25 -1.72
C ARG A 291 -1.11 19.48 -0.88
N LEU A 292 -0.37 19.33 0.23
CA LEU A 292 0.10 20.45 1.03
C LEU A 292 1.05 21.34 0.22
N ASN A 293 2.02 20.74 -0.48
CA ASN A 293 2.96 21.46 -1.34
C ASN A 293 2.26 22.21 -2.49
N GLU A 294 1.16 21.68 -3.03
CA GLU A 294 0.31 22.40 -3.99
C GLU A 294 -0.38 23.62 -3.37
N GLN A 295 -0.83 23.52 -2.12
CA GLN A 295 -1.41 24.65 -1.39
C GLN A 295 -0.38 25.74 -1.09
N VAL A 296 0.87 25.35 -0.80
CA VAL A 296 1.99 26.29 -0.66
C VAL A 296 2.24 27.03 -1.97
N LYS A 297 2.33 26.30 -3.09
CA LYS A 297 2.47 26.91 -4.43
C LYS A 297 1.32 27.85 -4.79
N ALA A 298 0.11 27.55 -4.31
CA ALA A 298 -1.07 28.38 -4.49
C ALA A 298 -1.16 29.56 -3.50
N GLY A 299 -0.20 29.72 -2.58
CA GLY A 299 -0.18 30.78 -1.56
C GLY A 299 -1.25 30.63 -0.48
N LYS A 300 -1.84 29.44 -0.33
CA LYS A 300 -2.87 29.14 0.68
C LYS A 300 -2.29 28.68 2.02
N LEU A 301 -1.05 28.21 2.00
CA LEU A 301 -0.32 27.66 3.13
C LEU A 301 1.14 28.12 3.07
N THR A 302 1.80 28.25 4.20
CA THR A 302 3.25 28.49 4.27
C THR A 302 4.02 27.15 4.17
N GLN A 303 5.31 27.21 3.81
CA GLN A 303 6.13 25.99 3.74
C GLN A 303 6.27 25.36 5.14
N GLU A 304 6.43 26.19 6.17
CA GLU A 304 6.54 25.75 7.56
C GLU A 304 5.27 25.01 8.04
N GLU A 305 4.09 25.50 7.65
CA GLU A 305 2.81 24.84 7.94
C GLU A 305 2.68 23.50 7.20
N ALA A 306 3.17 23.39 5.96
CA ALA A 306 3.14 22.11 5.21
C ALA A 306 4.06 21.07 5.85
N ASP A 307 5.28 21.48 6.21
CA ASP A 307 6.30 20.59 6.74
C ASP A 307 5.94 20.07 8.13
N SER A 308 5.24 20.87 8.94
CA SER A 308 4.79 20.52 10.28
C SER A 308 3.39 19.89 10.33
N HIS A 309 2.72 19.70 9.19
CA HIS A 309 1.36 19.16 9.17
C HIS A 309 1.33 17.72 9.69
N PRO A 310 0.49 17.40 10.70
CA PRO A 310 0.50 16.08 11.36
C PRO A 310 0.16 14.93 10.41
N GLU A 311 -0.68 15.19 9.41
CA GLU A 311 -1.13 14.19 8.44
C GLU A 311 -0.27 14.13 7.16
N ARG A 312 0.87 14.82 7.09
CA ARG A 312 1.67 14.90 5.86
C ARG A 312 2.07 13.53 5.29
N HIS A 313 2.23 12.54 6.17
CA HIS A 313 2.62 11.17 5.84
C HIS A 313 1.45 10.28 5.41
N LEU A 314 0.19 10.72 5.56
CA LEU A 314 -0.96 9.88 5.20
C LEU A 314 -0.99 9.60 3.70
N LEU A 315 -1.23 8.34 3.34
CA LEU A 315 -1.42 7.94 1.96
C LEU A 315 -2.71 8.54 1.39
N THR A 316 -2.62 9.07 0.17
CA THR A 316 -3.76 9.53 -0.63
C THR A 316 -4.25 8.47 -1.60
N SER A 317 -3.48 7.41 -1.82
CA SER A 317 -3.83 6.26 -2.65
C SER A 317 -3.26 4.98 -2.07
N TYR A 318 -4.08 3.93 -2.02
CA TYR A 318 -3.73 2.58 -1.60
C TYR A 318 -4.85 1.62 -2.05
N LEU A 319 -4.56 0.31 -2.06
CA LEU A 319 -5.52 -0.74 -2.35
C LEU A 319 -6.35 -1.10 -1.11
N GLY A 320 -7.60 -1.51 -1.31
CA GLY A 320 -8.53 -1.81 -0.22
C GLY A 320 -9.58 -0.73 0.00
N ILE A 321 -9.82 0.13 -1.00
CA ILE A 321 -10.82 1.20 -0.95
C ILE A 321 -11.90 1.01 -2.03
N PRO A 322 -13.10 1.60 -1.87
CA PRO A 322 -14.18 1.43 -2.82
C PRO A 322 -13.80 1.80 -4.26
N ARG A 323 -12.93 2.81 -4.41
CA ARG A 323 -12.42 3.25 -5.70
C ARG A 323 -11.07 3.95 -5.57
N ILE A 324 -10.05 3.40 -6.24
CA ILE A 324 -8.78 4.09 -6.44
C ILE A 324 -8.92 5.10 -7.58
N THR A 325 -8.44 6.32 -7.36
CA THR A 325 -8.52 7.41 -8.35
C THR A 325 -7.17 8.03 -8.67
N GLU A 326 -6.19 7.88 -7.78
CA GLU A 326 -4.84 8.39 -7.95
C GLU A 326 -3.92 7.19 -8.21
N ILE A 327 -3.55 7.01 -9.48
CA ILE A 327 -2.65 5.95 -9.95
C ILE A 327 -1.59 6.64 -10.80
N ASP A 328 -0.33 6.28 -10.59
CA ASP A 328 0.78 6.76 -11.41
C ASP A 328 1.33 5.60 -12.25
N ALA A 329 1.43 5.81 -13.56
CA ALA A 329 1.78 4.80 -14.55
C ALA A 329 2.28 5.42 -15.86
N ASN A 330 3.20 4.75 -16.55
CA ASN A 330 3.64 5.19 -17.88
C ASN A 330 2.76 4.63 -19.01
N GLN A 331 2.20 5.53 -19.82
CA GLN A 331 1.41 5.15 -21.00
C GLN A 331 2.26 4.66 -22.18
N ALA A 332 3.49 5.18 -22.28
CA ALA A 332 4.47 4.73 -23.27
C ALA A 332 5.64 4.04 -22.55
N PRO A 333 6.18 2.94 -23.11
CA PRO A 333 7.27 2.20 -22.49
C PRO A 333 8.52 3.06 -22.35
N LEU A 334 9.25 2.86 -21.27
CA LEU A 334 10.63 3.35 -21.15
C LEU A 334 11.57 2.33 -21.78
N GLN A 335 12.43 2.78 -22.70
CA GLN A 335 13.42 1.92 -23.36
C GLN A 335 14.56 1.59 -22.39
N LEU A 336 14.76 0.29 -22.15
CA LEU A 336 15.85 -0.26 -21.34
C LEU A 336 17.10 -0.51 -22.19
N MET A 337 18.24 -0.47 -21.53
CA MET A 337 19.58 -0.71 -22.05
C MET A 337 20.27 -1.80 -21.22
N ALA A 338 21.24 -2.49 -21.82
CA ALA A 338 22.12 -3.39 -21.06
C ALA A 338 22.86 -2.59 -19.98
N GLY A 339 22.93 -3.15 -18.77
CA GLY A 339 23.49 -2.51 -17.59
C GLY A 339 22.49 -1.70 -16.76
N ASP A 340 21.23 -1.56 -17.20
CA ASP A 340 20.18 -0.96 -16.37
C ASP A 340 19.80 -1.86 -15.19
N PHE A 341 19.57 -1.23 -14.05
CA PHE A 341 18.99 -1.87 -12.87
C PHE A 341 17.65 -1.22 -12.53
N ILE A 342 16.61 -2.03 -12.40
CA ILE A 342 15.29 -1.59 -11.93
C ILE A 342 15.15 -2.09 -10.50
N LEU A 343 14.78 -1.19 -9.59
CA LEU A 343 14.58 -1.48 -8.18
C LEU A 343 13.12 -1.23 -7.81
N LEU A 344 12.47 -2.18 -7.15
CA LEU A 344 11.17 -2.00 -6.50
C LEU A 344 11.41 -2.09 -5.00
N VAL A 345 10.98 -1.09 -4.24
CA VAL A 345 11.26 -1.00 -2.80
C VAL A 345 10.04 -0.55 -1.99
N SER A 346 9.84 -1.18 -0.82
CA SER A 346 8.96 -0.67 0.23
C SER A 346 9.60 0.50 0.99
N ASP A 347 8.83 1.13 1.88
CA ASP A 347 9.25 2.35 2.58
C ASP A 347 10.39 2.14 3.58
N GLY A 348 10.52 0.93 4.13
CA GLY A 348 11.59 0.56 5.03
C GLY A 348 13.01 0.58 4.42
N LEU A 349 13.16 0.84 3.12
CA LEU A 349 14.47 0.87 2.44
C LEU A 349 14.80 2.17 1.72
N TYR A 350 13.82 2.90 1.17
CA TYR A 350 14.14 3.90 0.15
C TYR A 350 14.92 5.11 0.66
N ASP A 351 14.85 5.44 1.96
CA ASP A 351 15.54 6.59 2.54
C ASP A 351 17.06 6.40 2.59
N ASP A 352 17.52 5.16 2.41
CA ASP A 352 18.94 4.77 2.43
C ASP A 352 19.52 4.47 1.07
N LEU A 353 18.68 4.44 0.03
CA LEU A 353 19.14 4.24 -1.32
C LEU A 353 19.90 5.48 -1.80
N SER A 354 21.19 5.28 -2.02
CA SER A 354 22.09 6.31 -2.53
C SER A 354 22.88 5.80 -3.72
N GLU A 355 23.30 6.71 -4.60
CA GLU A 355 24.13 6.35 -5.76
C GLU A 355 25.43 5.64 -5.35
N PRO A 356 26.16 6.04 -4.29
CA PRO A 356 27.33 5.29 -3.83
C PRO A 356 27.02 3.85 -3.40
N LEU A 357 25.89 3.62 -2.72
CA LEU A 357 25.46 2.28 -2.33
C LEU A 357 25.18 1.43 -3.57
N LEU A 358 24.45 1.99 -4.54
CA LEU A 358 24.11 1.28 -5.77
C LEU A 358 25.32 1.04 -6.67
N GLN A 359 26.30 1.95 -6.71
CA GLN A 359 27.57 1.76 -7.42
C GLN A 359 28.34 0.53 -6.92
N GLU A 360 28.24 0.20 -5.64
CA GLU A 360 28.80 -1.05 -5.11
C GLU A 360 27.89 -2.24 -5.40
N ALA A 361 26.58 -2.11 -5.15
CA ALA A 361 25.62 -3.19 -5.31
C ALA A 361 25.60 -3.77 -6.74
N VAL A 362 25.67 -2.93 -7.78
CA VAL A 362 25.63 -3.38 -9.18
C VAL A 362 26.86 -4.18 -9.65
N ARG A 363 27.91 -4.27 -8.82
CA ARG A 363 29.08 -5.14 -9.11
C ARG A 363 28.78 -6.62 -8.86
N HIS A 364 27.71 -6.89 -8.13
CA HIS A 364 27.26 -8.23 -7.78
C HIS A 364 26.17 -8.70 -8.75
N ASP A 365 25.86 -10.01 -8.73
CA ASP A 365 24.64 -10.48 -9.36
C ASP A 365 23.40 -9.88 -8.64
N PRO A 366 22.22 -9.82 -9.29
CA PRO A 366 21.04 -9.16 -8.72
C PRO A 366 20.58 -9.70 -7.37
N GLN A 367 20.81 -10.98 -7.09
CA GLN A 367 20.43 -11.59 -5.81
C GLN A 367 21.37 -11.15 -4.69
N GLN A 368 22.68 -11.13 -4.96
CA GLN A 368 23.68 -10.58 -4.05
C GLN A 368 23.53 -9.07 -3.87
N ALA A 369 23.20 -8.34 -4.94
CA ALA A 369 22.96 -6.90 -4.90
C ALA A 369 21.78 -6.56 -3.97
N ALA A 370 20.66 -7.30 -4.09
CA ALA A 370 19.50 -7.15 -3.22
C ALA A 370 19.86 -7.40 -1.73
N ALA A 371 20.59 -8.50 -1.46
CA ALA A 371 21.04 -8.83 -0.11
C ALA A 371 21.99 -7.77 0.46
N PHE A 372 22.96 -7.31 -0.33
CA PHE A 372 23.90 -6.28 0.06
C PHE A 372 23.21 -4.94 0.41
N ILE A 373 22.24 -4.51 -0.39
CA ILE A 373 21.47 -3.29 -0.11
C ILE A 373 20.70 -3.45 1.20
N LEU A 374 20.00 -4.57 1.39
CA LEU A 374 19.23 -4.83 2.61
C LEU A 374 20.14 -4.88 3.84
N GLU A 375 21.26 -5.59 3.78
CA GLU A 375 22.25 -5.67 4.86
C GLU A 375 22.83 -4.30 5.21
N HIS A 376 23.07 -3.44 4.21
CA HIS A 376 23.53 -2.08 4.44
C HIS A 376 22.51 -1.24 5.23
N VAL A 377 21.22 -1.35 4.90
CA VAL A 377 20.17 -0.64 5.63
C VAL A 377 20.06 -1.16 7.07
N LEU A 378 20.01 -2.49 7.24
CA LEU A 378 19.90 -3.11 8.56
C LEU A 378 21.11 -2.81 9.47
N ALA A 379 22.30 -2.67 8.88
CA ALA A 379 23.52 -2.32 9.63
C ALA A 379 23.46 -0.93 10.28
N GLN A 380 22.55 -0.05 9.87
CA GLN A 380 22.35 1.26 10.50
C GLN A 380 21.63 1.18 11.86
N GLN A 381 20.98 0.04 12.17
CA GLN A 381 20.29 -0.19 13.45
C GLN A 381 19.30 0.93 13.81
N ARG A 382 18.51 1.35 12.83
CA ARG A 382 17.49 2.40 13.04
C ARG A 382 16.43 1.92 14.03
N PRO A 383 16.08 2.74 15.02
CA PRO A 383 14.98 2.40 15.91
C PRO A 383 13.67 2.35 15.11
N TYR A 384 12.83 1.36 15.40
CA TYR A 384 11.55 1.16 14.73
C TYR A 384 11.68 0.89 13.23
N GLN A 385 12.75 0.21 12.81
CA GLN A 385 12.94 -0.22 11.42
C GLN A 385 11.70 -0.97 10.91
N ASP A 386 11.16 -0.51 9.78
CA ASP A 386 9.98 -1.13 9.19
C ASP A 386 10.29 -2.45 8.48
N ASN A 387 9.23 -3.11 8.02
CA ASN A 387 9.32 -4.12 6.98
C ASN A 387 10.13 -3.55 5.80
N ALA A 388 11.10 -4.33 5.33
CA ALA A 388 12.06 -3.87 4.35
C ALA A 388 12.14 -4.90 3.23
N THR A 389 11.65 -4.53 2.05
CA THR A 389 11.61 -5.41 0.88
C THR A 389 12.18 -4.70 -0.35
N ILE A 390 13.13 -5.34 -1.01
CA ILE A 390 13.70 -4.90 -2.29
C ILE A 390 13.66 -6.01 -3.32
N MET A 391 13.28 -5.65 -4.54
CA MET A 391 13.40 -6.48 -5.73
C MET A 391 14.33 -5.77 -6.72
N VAL A 392 15.24 -6.55 -7.32
CA VAL A 392 16.23 -6.07 -8.28
C VAL A 392 16.04 -6.80 -9.60
N ILE A 393 15.98 -6.05 -10.71
CA ILE A 393 15.94 -6.57 -12.07
C ILE A 393 17.10 -5.94 -12.84
N ALA A 394 18.11 -6.73 -13.20
CA ALA A 394 19.24 -6.26 -14.01
C ALA A 394 19.07 -6.65 -15.48
N CYS A 395 19.34 -5.71 -16.38
CA CYS A 395 19.24 -5.89 -17.82
C CYS A 395 20.60 -6.25 -18.43
N SER A 396 20.68 -7.30 -19.26
CA SER A 396 21.93 -7.78 -19.88
C SER A 396 21.79 -8.23 -21.32
#